data_AF-A0A016T6P8-F1
#
_entry.id   AF-A0A016T6P8-F1
#
_cell.length_a   1.000
_cell.length_b   1.000
_cell.length_c   1.000
_cell.angle_alpha   90.00
_cell.angle_beta   90.00
_cell.angle_gamma   90.00
#
_symmetry.space_group_name_H-M   'P 1'
#
loop_
_entity.id
_entity.type
_entity.pdbx_description
1 polymer ?
#
loop_
_entity_poly.entity_id
_entity_poly.type
_entity_poly.pdbx_seq_one_letter_code
_entity_poly.pdbx_strand_id
1 'polypeptide(L)'
;MDQNRNYRGRSEFKPYPIRNPEEPGGNFRSLNENDTVGPPPSYAPYLASDTDILKAAEIMTTYIYGESSNDNDKEIQCDLLTEDGGHEIDPTRLSYKERIRWHLKEFCYKTSSHGIPMLGQAPNTAYRIVWILLLSGCAFTFVYQAIAVVDKYYRMDKITDIQLKFDTAPFPAITLCNLNPYRDSKIRDEESINKILSVFKKMMKKAAGAADLEELEHAVEEGKFSLKLNRKRRETESKGSFEPANSVCNCEDDECEADAPKIPTDSDQMCICAFDRLTHDAWPCHPRELWLNTTCQHCDDHKFCQKRSKTGERHNAPCLCEKGESFCMMYDRVAKILNLWEFFGSSFDYNAEVSDEETEALGFGNMTDEVAIVTKAKENIIFAMSALSEQQRRAMSQAKHNLIHKCSFNGKPCDIDKDFAIISDPTFGNCFTFNYNRSDFKSSLRAGPMYGLRVMLFVNASDYLPTSEAVGVRLTIHDKDEFPFPDTFGYSAPTGYISSFGMRMKKMSRLPAPYGDCIAEGATSNYVYKGYTYSTEGCYRTCFQQLIIDRCGCGDPRFPSIGHHQHCQVFNKEHSRWS
;
A
#
# COMPACT_ATOMS: atom_id res chain seq x y z
N MET A 1 14.72 32.50 31.40
CA MET A 1 14.37 32.61 29.98
C MET A 1 14.67 31.26 29.34
N ASP A 2 13.88 30.21 29.61
CA ASP A 2 12.42 30.07 29.36
C ASP A 2 12.10 30.34 27.88
N GLN A 3 11.44 29.45 27.14
CA GLN A 3 10.23 28.72 27.57
C GLN A 3 10.14 27.29 27.01
N ASN A 4 9.46 26.44 27.77
CA ASN A 4 8.99 25.11 27.38
C ASN A 4 7.45 25.19 27.25
N ARG A 5 6.84 24.73 26.15
CA ARG A 5 5.35 24.69 26.01
C ARG A 5 4.86 23.34 25.47
N ASN A 6 4.32 22.54 26.39
CA ASN A 6 3.43 21.42 26.07
C ASN A 6 2.04 21.95 25.70
N TYR A 7 1.42 21.40 24.66
CA TYR A 7 -0.03 21.48 24.45
C TYR A 7 -0.66 20.09 24.61
N ARG A 8 -1.54 19.93 25.61
CA ARG A 8 -2.45 18.80 25.74
C ARG A 8 -3.82 19.20 25.17
N GLY A 9 -4.18 18.66 24.02
CA GLY A 9 -5.57 18.64 23.54
C GLY A 9 -6.31 17.44 24.13
N ARG A 10 -7.51 17.66 24.67
CA ARG A 10 -8.38 16.62 25.26
C ARG A 10 -9.67 16.59 24.45
N SER A 11 -9.90 15.53 23.68
CA SER A 11 -11.19 15.26 23.04
C SER A 11 -11.97 14.23 23.86
N GLU A 12 -13.22 14.56 24.17
CA GLU A 12 -14.15 13.65 24.83
C GLU A 12 -14.94 12.86 23.79
N PHE A 13 -15.08 11.55 23.97
CA PHE A 13 -16.05 10.73 23.25
C PHE A 13 -16.91 9.97 24.25
N LYS A 14 -18.24 10.16 24.18
CA LYS A 14 -19.23 9.42 24.97
C LYS A 14 -19.60 8.12 24.23
N PRO A 15 -19.66 6.95 24.91
CA PRO A 15 -20.28 5.76 24.36
C PRO A 15 -21.80 5.74 24.59
N TYR A 16 -22.54 5.24 23.61
CA TYR A 16 -23.94 4.79 23.78
C TYR A 16 -23.96 3.32 24.28
N PRO A 17 -25.00 2.89 25.00
CA PRO A 17 -25.06 1.54 25.58
C PRO A 17 -25.53 0.49 24.55
N ILE A 18 -24.84 -0.66 24.52
CA ILE A 18 -25.26 -1.87 23.79
C ILE A 18 -25.99 -2.79 24.77
N ARG A 19 -27.13 -3.38 24.35
CA ARG A 19 -27.87 -4.38 25.13
C ARG A 19 -27.22 -5.76 24.98
N ASN A 20 -27.12 -6.51 26.08
CA ASN A 20 -26.83 -7.93 26.03
C ASN A 20 -28.06 -8.73 25.55
N PRO A 21 -27.89 -9.78 24.74
CA PRO A 21 -28.89 -10.83 24.54
C PRO A 21 -28.86 -11.84 25.70
N GLU A 22 -29.98 -12.54 25.90
CA GLU A 22 -30.18 -13.58 26.91
C GLU A 22 -29.70 -14.95 26.42
N GLU A 23 -29.20 -15.80 27.33
CA GLU A 23 -28.98 -17.24 27.08
C GLU A 23 -30.18 -18.08 27.53
N PRO A 24 -30.64 -19.06 26.74
CA PRO A 24 -31.55 -20.13 27.18
C PRO A 24 -30.77 -21.41 27.56
N GLY A 25 -31.18 -22.07 28.65
CA GLY A 25 -30.45 -23.22 29.22
C GLY A 25 -30.99 -24.63 28.92
N GLY A 26 -30.36 -25.63 29.54
CA GLY A 26 -30.68 -27.07 29.45
C GLY A 26 -29.66 -27.88 28.63
N ASN A 27 -29.33 -29.15 28.92
CA ASN A 27 -29.92 -30.06 29.92
C ASN A 27 -28.94 -31.22 30.30
N PHE A 28 -29.22 -31.94 31.39
CA PHE A 28 -28.43 -33.04 31.98
C PHE A 28 -28.31 -34.32 31.12
N ARG A 29 -27.21 -35.08 31.24
CA ARG A 29 -27.19 -36.57 31.26
C ARG A 29 -25.88 -37.17 31.82
N SER A 30 -25.93 -38.44 32.21
CA SER A 30 -25.04 -39.09 33.21
C SER A 30 -24.44 -40.44 32.77
N LEU A 31 -23.56 -40.99 33.62
CA LEU A 31 -22.97 -42.36 33.77
C LEU A 31 -21.43 -42.36 33.62
N ASN A 32 -20.64 -42.65 34.67
CA ASN A 32 -20.25 -43.98 35.22
C ASN A 32 -19.34 -44.75 34.25
N GLU A 33 -18.25 -45.45 34.59
CA GLU A 33 -17.60 -45.90 35.86
C GLU A 33 -16.10 -46.21 35.49
N ASN A 34 -15.13 -46.61 36.33
CA ASN A 34 -15.05 -47.08 37.73
C ASN A 34 -13.59 -46.94 38.26
N ASP A 35 -13.36 -46.95 39.58
CA ASP A 35 -12.27 -47.71 40.24
C ASP A 35 -12.33 -47.60 41.78
N THR A 36 -12.01 -48.69 42.50
CA THR A 36 -12.36 -48.89 43.91
C THR A 36 -11.16 -48.95 44.88
N VAL A 37 -11.27 -48.27 46.04
CA VAL A 37 -10.46 -48.54 47.25
C VAL A 37 -11.35 -48.42 48.50
N GLY A 38 -11.15 -49.32 49.47
CA GLY A 38 -12.03 -49.50 50.64
C GLY A 38 -11.97 -48.41 51.74
N PRO A 39 -12.85 -48.50 52.76
CA PRO A 39 -13.24 -47.34 53.58
C PRO A 39 -12.42 -47.14 54.88
N PRO A 40 -12.10 -45.88 55.24
CA PRO A 40 -11.83 -45.45 56.62
C PRO A 40 -13.14 -45.07 57.36
N PRO A 41 -13.12 -44.94 58.71
CA PRO A 41 -14.34 -44.95 59.52
C PRO A 41 -15.19 -43.66 59.47
N SER A 42 -16.47 -43.83 59.79
CA SER A 42 -17.50 -42.81 59.78
C SER A 42 -17.29 -41.68 60.80
N TYR A 43 -17.37 -40.43 60.35
CA TYR A 43 -17.74 -39.29 61.18
C TYR A 43 -18.95 -38.58 60.56
N ALA A 44 -19.99 -38.37 61.37
CA ALA A 44 -21.23 -37.75 60.93
C ALA A 44 -21.08 -36.23 60.73
N PRO A 45 -21.78 -35.63 59.75
CA PRO A 45 -21.72 -34.20 59.52
C PRO A 45 -22.59 -33.45 60.54
N TYR A 46 -21.96 -32.82 61.53
CA TYR A 46 -22.62 -31.80 62.33
C TYR A 46 -22.70 -30.49 61.53
N LEU A 47 -23.73 -30.41 60.68
CA LEU A 47 -24.35 -29.14 60.32
C LEU A 47 -24.89 -28.50 61.61
N ALA A 48 -24.12 -27.57 62.18
CA ALA A 48 -24.68 -26.60 63.11
C ALA A 48 -25.50 -25.60 62.29
N SER A 49 -26.82 -25.81 62.22
CA SER A 49 -27.72 -24.72 61.90
C SER A 49 -27.68 -23.67 63.03
N ASP A 50 -28.26 -22.50 62.77
CA ASP A 50 -28.57 -21.49 63.78
C ASP A 50 -27.39 -20.60 64.27
N THR A 51 -26.44 -20.27 63.39
CA THR A 51 -25.79 -18.94 63.47
C THR A 51 -26.51 -17.96 62.57
N ASP A 52 -27.53 -17.30 63.11
CA ASP A 52 -28.27 -16.23 62.45
C ASP A 52 -27.35 -15.00 62.28
N ILE A 53 -26.75 -14.85 61.10
CA ILE A 53 -25.71 -13.86 60.79
C ILE A 53 -26.22 -12.43 61.00
N LEU A 54 -27.53 -12.20 60.81
CA LEU A 54 -28.19 -10.91 61.07
C LEU A 54 -28.10 -10.51 62.55
N LYS A 55 -28.29 -11.45 63.48
CA LYS A 55 -28.15 -11.20 64.93
C LYS A 55 -26.71 -10.86 65.34
N ALA A 56 -25.72 -11.45 64.69
CA ALA A 56 -24.31 -11.11 64.93
C ALA A 56 -23.96 -9.70 64.43
N ALA A 57 -24.56 -9.27 63.32
CA ALA A 57 -24.42 -7.90 62.81
C ALA A 57 -25.18 -6.85 63.66
N GLU A 58 -26.37 -7.18 64.15
CA GLU A 58 -27.24 -6.32 64.97
C GLU A 58 -26.62 -5.96 66.34
N ILE A 59 -25.83 -6.88 66.92
CA ILE A 59 -25.04 -6.61 68.14
C ILE A 59 -23.85 -5.69 67.86
N MET A 60 -23.30 -5.70 66.64
CA MET A 60 -22.16 -4.85 66.26
C MET A 60 -22.57 -3.39 66.01
N THR A 61 -23.79 -3.15 65.51
CA THR A 61 -24.31 -1.79 65.26
C THR A 61 -24.79 -1.09 66.53
N THR A 62 -25.26 -1.82 67.55
CA THR A 62 -25.72 -1.23 68.82
C THR A 62 -24.61 -0.58 69.66
N TYR A 63 -23.34 -0.90 69.41
CA TYR A 63 -22.21 -0.34 70.16
C TYR A 63 -21.72 1.04 69.67
N ILE A 64 -22.31 1.61 68.60
CA ILE A 64 -21.87 2.88 68.02
C ILE A 64 -22.66 4.10 68.57
N TYR A 65 -23.81 3.90 69.20
CA TYR A 65 -24.60 4.97 69.83
C TYR A 65 -25.23 4.52 71.16
N GLY A 66 -24.71 5.04 72.28
CA GLY A 66 -25.26 4.84 73.63
C GLY A 66 -24.42 5.55 74.70
N GLU A 67 -25.02 6.46 75.45
CA GLU A 67 -24.30 7.34 76.39
C GLU A 67 -23.93 6.67 77.73
N SER A 68 -22.78 7.12 78.26
CA SER A 68 -22.45 7.28 79.68
C SER A 68 -23.34 6.60 80.73
N SER A 69 -22.78 5.60 81.41
CA SER A 69 -23.02 5.40 82.85
C SER A 69 -21.67 5.31 83.58
N ASN A 70 -21.53 6.09 84.64
CA ASN A 70 -20.34 6.08 85.48
C ASN A 70 -20.24 4.74 86.23
N ASP A 71 -19.24 3.94 85.88
CA ASP A 71 -18.62 3.01 86.81
C ASP A 71 -17.11 3.06 86.56
N ASN A 72 -16.39 3.70 87.49
CA ASN A 72 -14.94 3.59 87.54
C ASN A 72 -14.60 2.19 88.10
N ASP A 73 -13.49 1.61 87.63
CA ASP A 73 -12.98 0.29 88.01
C ASP A 73 -13.74 -0.93 87.47
N LYS A 74 -13.53 -1.22 86.17
CA LYS A 74 -13.12 -2.56 85.72
C LYS A 74 -12.41 -2.53 84.37
N GLU A 75 -11.09 -2.61 84.47
CA GLU A 75 -10.17 -2.78 83.35
C GLU A 75 -10.44 -4.11 82.62
N ILE A 76 -10.64 -4.06 81.30
CA ILE A 76 -10.73 -5.29 80.48
C ILE A 76 -9.30 -5.81 80.26
N GLN A 77 -8.80 -6.47 81.30
CA GLN A 77 -7.49 -7.11 81.36
C GLN A 77 -7.50 -8.37 80.48
N CYS A 78 -6.56 -8.46 79.55
CA CYS A 78 -6.51 -9.54 78.57
C CYS A 78 -5.73 -10.77 79.04
N ASP A 79 -5.75 -11.09 80.34
CA ASP A 79 -5.13 -12.32 80.85
C ASP A 79 -5.93 -13.56 80.45
N LEU A 80 -5.28 -14.54 79.82
CA LEU A 80 -5.86 -15.87 79.68
C LEU A 80 -6.28 -16.31 81.08
N LEU A 81 -7.58 -16.54 81.27
CA LEU A 81 -8.03 -17.23 82.46
C LEU A 81 -7.34 -18.58 82.42
N THR A 82 -6.43 -18.80 83.36
CA THR A 82 -6.01 -20.13 83.79
C THR A 82 -6.71 -20.35 85.12
N GLU A 83 -7.51 -21.41 85.23
CA GLU A 83 -7.84 -21.91 86.56
C GLU A 83 -6.53 -22.34 87.26
N ASP A 84 -6.49 -22.15 88.57
CA ASP A 84 -5.34 -22.49 89.41
C ASP A 84 -4.92 -23.95 89.18
N GLY A 85 -3.74 -24.16 88.59
CA GLY A 85 -3.18 -25.49 88.36
C GLY A 85 -2.81 -25.85 86.90
N GLY A 86 -3.00 -24.94 85.94
CA GLY A 86 -2.37 -25.08 84.61
C GLY A 86 -2.95 -26.17 83.70
N HIS A 87 -4.21 -26.57 83.92
CA HIS A 87 -4.94 -27.43 82.99
C HIS A 87 -5.56 -26.59 81.84
N GLU A 88 -5.58 -27.16 80.64
CA GLU A 88 -6.22 -26.57 79.47
C GLU A 88 -7.74 -26.48 79.69
N ILE A 89 -8.33 -25.28 79.58
CA ILE A 89 -9.76 -25.05 79.84
C ILE A 89 -10.60 -25.83 78.83
N ASP A 90 -11.55 -26.62 79.32
CA ASP A 90 -12.61 -27.24 78.51
C ASP A 90 -13.70 -26.21 78.17
N PRO A 91 -13.75 -25.65 76.94
CA PRO A 91 -14.68 -24.59 76.60
C PRO A 91 -16.14 -25.05 76.61
N THR A 92 -16.41 -26.36 76.61
CA THR A 92 -17.77 -26.91 76.62
C THR A 92 -18.50 -26.70 77.95
N ARG A 93 -17.77 -26.37 79.03
CA ARG A 93 -18.30 -26.11 80.38
C ARG A 93 -18.62 -24.63 80.63
N LEU A 94 -18.04 -23.73 79.84
CA LEU A 94 -18.30 -22.29 79.90
C LEU A 94 -19.71 -21.96 79.40
N SER A 95 -20.34 -20.94 79.98
CA SER A 95 -21.58 -20.38 79.44
C SER A 95 -21.34 -19.85 78.02
N TYR A 96 -22.39 -19.78 77.19
CA TYR A 96 -22.25 -19.37 75.78
C TYR A 96 -21.48 -18.05 75.60
N LYS A 97 -21.75 -17.05 76.45
CA LYS A 97 -21.06 -15.74 76.41
C LYS A 97 -19.58 -15.79 76.82
N GLU A 98 -19.18 -16.78 77.60
CA GLU A 98 -17.80 -16.96 78.07
C GLU A 98 -17.01 -17.83 77.10
N ARG A 99 -17.64 -18.87 76.55
CA ARG A 99 -17.09 -19.71 75.48
C ARG A 99 -16.71 -18.89 74.24
N ILE A 100 -17.59 -17.98 73.81
CA ILE A 100 -17.30 -17.08 72.68
C ILE A 100 -16.13 -16.13 73.01
N ARG A 101 -16.06 -15.60 74.23
CA ARG A 101 -14.92 -14.78 74.68
C ARG A 101 -13.61 -15.56 74.70
N TRP A 102 -13.63 -16.82 75.13
CA TRP A 102 -12.46 -17.70 75.16
C TRP A 102 -11.94 -17.99 73.74
N HIS A 103 -12.81 -18.41 72.80
CA HIS A 103 -12.40 -18.67 71.41
C HIS A 103 -11.93 -17.40 70.68
N LEU A 104 -12.59 -16.25 70.87
CA LEU A 104 -12.15 -14.99 70.26
C LEU A 104 -10.75 -14.59 70.75
N LYS A 105 -10.48 -14.81 72.04
CA LYS A 105 -9.19 -14.54 72.66
C LYS A 105 -8.10 -15.49 72.16
N GLU A 106 -8.38 -16.79 72.14
CA GLU A 106 -7.48 -17.81 71.59
C GLU A 106 -7.12 -17.51 70.12
N PHE A 107 -8.12 -17.15 69.30
CA PHE A 107 -7.91 -16.72 67.92
C PHE A 107 -6.98 -15.50 67.83
N CYS A 108 -7.19 -14.48 68.66
CA CYS A 108 -6.32 -13.29 68.67
C CYS A 108 -4.85 -13.61 69.01
N TYR A 109 -4.56 -14.66 69.79
CA TYR A 109 -3.18 -15.08 70.07
C TYR A 109 -2.59 -16.05 69.04
N LYS A 110 -3.42 -16.92 68.44
CA LYS A 110 -2.97 -17.97 67.50
C LYS A 110 -3.05 -17.57 66.01
N THR A 111 -3.66 -16.43 65.68
CA THR A 111 -3.78 -15.95 64.29
C THR A 111 -2.44 -15.52 63.68
N SER A 112 -2.28 -15.75 62.37
CA SER A 112 -1.12 -15.29 61.59
C SER A 112 -1.13 -13.79 61.27
N SER A 113 -2.23 -13.09 61.55
CA SER A 113 -2.38 -11.65 61.31
C SER A 113 -1.53 -10.82 62.28
N HIS A 114 -0.36 -10.36 61.87
CA HIS A 114 0.66 -9.71 62.71
C HIS A 114 0.17 -8.60 63.67
N GLY A 115 -0.87 -7.84 63.33
CA GLY A 115 -1.40 -6.76 64.20
C GLY A 115 -2.42 -7.20 65.25
N ILE A 116 -3.04 -8.38 65.11
CA ILE A 116 -4.13 -8.83 66.00
C ILE A 116 -3.60 -9.32 67.37
N PRO A 117 -2.51 -10.12 67.46
CA PRO A 117 -1.91 -10.48 68.75
C PRO A 117 -1.42 -9.25 69.53
N MET A 118 -0.86 -8.26 68.84
CA MET A 118 -0.38 -7.01 69.46
C MET A 118 -1.52 -6.18 70.06
N LEU A 119 -2.70 -6.19 69.44
CA LEU A 119 -3.90 -5.56 69.98
C LEU A 119 -4.42 -6.31 71.22
N GLY A 120 -4.38 -7.65 71.21
CA GLY A 120 -4.75 -8.48 72.37
C GLY A 120 -3.77 -8.40 73.55
N GLN A 121 -2.49 -8.15 73.29
CA GLN A 121 -1.42 -7.99 74.28
C GLN A 121 -1.23 -6.55 74.77
N ALA A 122 -1.94 -5.57 74.22
CA ALA A 122 -1.68 -4.16 74.52
C ALA A 122 -2.08 -3.81 75.98
N PRO A 123 -1.14 -3.28 76.80
CA PRO A 123 -1.33 -3.14 78.24
C PRO A 123 -2.39 -2.09 78.60
N ASN A 124 -2.36 -0.93 77.93
CA ASN A 124 -3.25 0.20 78.24
C ASN A 124 -4.15 0.54 77.05
N THR A 125 -5.31 1.16 77.30
CA THR A 125 -6.26 1.61 76.26
C THR A 125 -5.60 2.50 75.19
N ALA A 126 -4.64 3.36 75.56
CA ALA A 126 -3.88 4.18 74.61
C ALA A 126 -3.09 3.33 73.59
N TYR A 127 -2.42 2.26 74.04
CA TYR A 127 -1.71 1.34 73.14
C TYR A 127 -2.69 0.54 72.27
N ARG A 128 -3.87 0.17 72.79
CA ARG A 128 -4.94 -0.46 71.97
C ARG A 128 -5.39 0.46 70.85
N ILE A 129 -5.61 1.75 71.12
CA ILE A 129 -5.97 2.75 70.10
C ILE A 129 -4.86 2.88 69.04
N VAL A 130 -3.58 2.94 69.45
CA VAL A 130 -2.45 2.99 68.50
C VAL A 130 -2.42 1.77 67.59
N TRP A 131 -2.59 0.56 68.14
CA TRP A 131 -2.62 -0.67 67.33
C TRP A 131 -3.85 -0.76 66.42
N ILE A 132 -5.02 -0.25 66.84
CA ILE A 132 -6.22 -0.15 65.99
C ILE A 132 -5.96 0.82 64.82
N LEU A 133 -5.38 2.00 65.08
CA LEU A 133 -5.06 2.97 64.03
C LEU A 133 -4.01 2.43 63.05
N LEU A 134 -2.99 1.72 63.54
CA LEU A 134 -1.98 1.08 62.69
C LEU A 134 -2.59 -0.05 61.86
N LEU A 135 -3.37 -0.96 62.47
CA LEU A 135 -4.01 -2.08 61.77
C LEU A 135 -5.01 -1.60 60.72
N SER A 136 -5.84 -0.60 61.03
CA SER A 136 -6.78 -0.01 60.08
C SER A 136 -6.08 0.78 58.97
N GLY A 137 -5.00 1.51 59.25
CA GLY A 137 -4.17 2.17 58.24
C GLY A 137 -3.48 1.18 57.30
N CYS A 138 -2.96 0.07 57.82
CA CYS A 138 -2.41 -1.02 57.02
C CYS A 138 -3.47 -1.72 56.17
N ALA A 139 -4.66 -2.01 56.74
CA ALA A 139 -5.78 -2.60 56.01
C ALA A 139 -6.28 -1.68 54.89
N PHE A 140 -6.44 -0.38 55.15
CA PHE A 140 -6.80 0.62 54.14
C PHE A 140 -5.76 0.69 53.02
N THR A 141 -4.46 0.75 53.37
CA THR A 141 -3.37 0.79 52.38
C THR A 141 -3.32 -0.49 51.55
N PHE A 142 -3.56 -1.65 52.16
CA PHE A 142 -3.65 -2.94 51.46
C PHE A 142 -4.82 -2.98 50.48
N VAL A 143 -6.02 -2.56 50.89
CA VAL A 143 -7.20 -2.47 50.01
C VAL A 143 -6.95 -1.49 48.87
N TYR A 144 -6.36 -0.32 49.15
CA TYR A 144 -5.99 0.66 48.12
C TYR A 144 -4.98 0.09 47.11
N GLN A 145 -3.93 -0.60 47.56
CA GLN A 145 -2.95 -1.25 46.69
C GLN A 145 -3.57 -2.39 45.88
N ALA A 146 -4.45 -3.20 46.48
CA ALA A 146 -5.16 -4.26 45.77
C ALA A 146 -6.04 -3.70 44.65
N ILE A 147 -6.82 -2.65 44.92
CA ILE A 147 -7.61 -1.93 43.91
C ILE A 147 -6.69 -1.35 42.84
N ALA A 148 -5.60 -0.66 43.20
CA ALA A 148 -4.68 -0.05 42.25
C ALA A 148 -3.96 -1.07 41.33
N VAL A 149 -3.67 -2.28 41.83
CA VAL A 149 -3.12 -3.39 41.03
C VAL A 149 -4.17 -3.98 40.10
N VAL A 150 -5.41 -4.14 40.56
CA VAL A 150 -6.55 -4.61 39.76
C VAL A 150 -6.90 -3.60 38.66
N ASP A 151 -6.96 -2.31 38.97
CA ASP A 151 -7.13 -1.22 37.99
C ASP A 151 -5.99 -1.21 36.96
N LYS A 152 -4.74 -1.39 37.40
CA LYS A 152 -3.57 -1.50 36.50
C LYS A 152 -3.68 -2.71 35.58
N TYR A 153 -4.21 -3.83 36.05
CA TYR A 153 -4.47 -5.01 35.21
C TYR A 153 -5.57 -4.70 34.18
N TYR A 154 -6.70 -4.12 34.60
CA TYR A 154 -7.81 -3.78 33.70
C TYR A 154 -7.49 -2.65 32.70
N ARG A 155 -6.46 -1.82 32.93
CA ARG A 155 -5.96 -0.88 31.91
C ARG A 155 -5.34 -1.56 30.69
N MET A 156 -4.95 -2.84 30.78
CA MET A 156 -4.30 -3.60 29.70
C MET A 156 -3.07 -2.87 29.12
N ASP A 157 -2.31 -2.20 29.99
CA ASP A 157 -1.08 -1.47 29.66
C ASP A 157 -0.02 -2.44 29.08
N LYS A 158 0.68 -2.03 28.01
CA LYS A 158 1.67 -2.86 27.29
C LYS A 158 2.98 -2.10 27.06
N ILE A 159 4.07 -2.86 26.94
CA ILE A 159 5.43 -2.37 26.71
C ILE A 159 5.93 -2.89 25.36
N THR A 160 6.62 -2.04 24.60
CA THR A 160 7.28 -2.43 23.34
C THR A 160 8.70 -2.89 23.61
N ASP A 161 9.03 -4.14 23.26
CA ASP A 161 10.41 -4.64 23.22
C ASP A 161 11.04 -4.43 21.83
N ILE A 162 12.32 -4.08 21.78
CA ILE A 162 13.07 -3.80 20.55
C ILE A 162 14.33 -4.66 20.53
N GLN A 163 14.26 -5.79 19.81
CA GLN A 163 15.37 -6.72 19.67
C GLN A 163 16.14 -6.46 18.36
N LEU A 164 17.45 -6.27 18.48
CA LEU A 164 18.37 -6.23 17.33
C LEU A 164 18.85 -7.66 17.03
N LYS A 165 18.49 -8.16 15.85
CA LYS A 165 18.87 -9.49 15.38
C LYS A 165 19.87 -9.36 14.22
N PHE A 166 21.02 -10.03 14.34
CA PHE A 166 22.17 -9.91 13.41
C PHE A 166 22.26 -11.07 12.39
N ASP A 167 21.28 -11.97 12.36
CA ASP A 167 21.21 -13.07 11.40
C ASP A 167 21.10 -12.58 9.94
N THR A 168 21.45 -13.44 8.99
CA THR A 168 21.21 -13.22 7.57
C THR A 168 19.71 -13.15 7.27
N ALA A 169 19.19 -11.94 7.09
CA ALA A 169 17.80 -11.73 6.70
C ALA A 169 17.50 -12.34 5.32
N PRO A 170 16.31 -12.93 5.09
CA PRO A 170 15.88 -13.32 3.76
C PRO A 170 15.79 -12.08 2.86
N PHE A 171 16.16 -12.24 1.60
CA PHE A 171 16.05 -11.17 0.62
C PHE A 171 14.56 -10.95 0.29
N PRO A 172 14.06 -9.71 0.19
CA PRO A 172 12.65 -9.43 -0.11
C PRO A 172 12.29 -9.78 -1.57
N ALA A 173 11.00 -9.74 -1.88
CA ALA A 173 10.55 -9.65 -3.26
C ALA A 173 10.76 -8.21 -3.77
N ILE A 174 11.15 -8.06 -5.05
CA ILE A 174 11.34 -6.75 -5.68
C ILE A 174 10.57 -6.74 -7.00
N THR A 175 9.50 -5.95 -7.04
CA THR A 175 8.66 -5.77 -8.23
C THR A 175 9.09 -4.52 -8.99
N LEU A 176 9.41 -4.66 -10.27
CA LEU A 176 9.88 -3.61 -11.17
C LEU A 176 8.83 -3.33 -12.25
N CYS A 177 8.38 -2.10 -12.40
CA CYS A 177 7.40 -1.68 -13.40
C CYS A 177 7.95 -0.51 -14.23
N ASN A 178 7.60 -0.44 -15.52
CA ASN A 178 7.82 0.79 -16.29
C ASN A 178 6.80 1.85 -15.83
N LEU A 179 7.17 3.14 -15.80
CA LEU A 179 6.22 4.23 -15.55
C LEU A 179 5.20 4.39 -16.69
N ASN A 180 5.53 3.94 -17.91
CA ASN A 180 4.57 3.81 -19.00
C ASN A 180 3.91 2.42 -18.98
N PRO A 181 2.59 2.31 -18.75
CA PRO A 181 1.91 1.03 -18.66
C PRO A 181 1.78 0.30 -20.00
N TYR A 182 1.67 1.01 -21.13
CA TYR A 182 1.41 0.40 -22.43
C TYR A 182 2.18 1.08 -23.55
N ARG A 183 2.65 0.30 -24.52
CA ARG A 183 3.40 0.83 -25.66
C ARG A 183 2.48 1.65 -26.55
N ASP A 184 2.81 2.92 -26.78
CA ASP A 184 2.03 3.83 -27.61
C ASP A 184 1.80 3.25 -29.01
N SER A 185 2.85 2.63 -29.58
CA SER A 185 2.86 1.89 -30.85
C SER A 185 2.02 0.60 -30.89
N LYS A 186 1.33 0.24 -29.79
CA LYS A 186 0.46 -0.95 -29.70
C LYS A 186 -0.90 -0.71 -29.11
N ILE A 187 -1.04 0.27 -28.23
CA ILE A 187 -2.34 0.61 -27.64
C ILE A 187 -3.18 1.51 -28.55
N ARG A 188 -2.57 2.20 -29.53
CA ARG A 188 -3.31 2.94 -30.58
C ARG A 188 -4.09 2.05 -31.54
N ASP A 189 -3.71 0.78 -31.67
CA ASP A 189 -4.41 -0.20 -32.51
C ASP A 189 -5.83 -0.52 -31.96
N GLU A 190 -6.12 -0.15 -30.71
CA GLU A 190 -7.40 -0.33 -30.02
C GLU A 190 -8.30 0.91 -30.18
N GLU A 191 -9.44 0.74 -30.85
CA GLU A 191 -10.38 1.83 -31.21
C GLU A 191 -10.81 2.66 -29.98
N SER A 192 -11.15 1.97 -28.88
CA SER A 192 -11.59 2.60 -27.64
C SER A 192 -10.53 3.51 -27.03
N ILE A 193 -9.25 3.14 -27.12
CA ILE A 193 -8.12 3.94 -26.61
C ILE A 193 -7.78 5.08 -27.56
N ASN A 194 -7.75 4.82 -28.87
CA ASN A 194 -7.45 5.86 -29.87
C ASN A 194 -8.44 7.04 -29.74
N LYS A 195 -9.73 6.73 -29.51
CA LYS A 195 -10.77 7.71 -29.20
C LYS A 195 -10.50 8.51 -27.93
N ILE A 196 -10.09 7.87 -26.84
CA ILE A 196 -9.71 8.56 -25.59
C ILE A 196 -8.51 9.50 -25.82
N LEU A 197 -7.51 9.05 -26.59
CA LEU A 197 -6.31 9.84 -26.90
C LEU A 197 -6.61 11.04 -27.83
N SER A 198 -7.56 10.92 -28.76
CA SER A 198 -7.96 12.05 -29.62
C SER A 198 -8.74 13.11 -28.82
N VAL A 199 -9.65 12.70 -27.92
CA VAL A 199 -10.34 13.60 -26.98
C VAL A 199 -9.33 14.29 -26.05
N PHE A 200 -8.41 13.52 -25.46
CA PHE A 200 -7.34 14.04 -24.60
C PHE A 200 -6.52 15.14 -25.32
N LYS A 201 -6.07 14.90 -26.56
CA LYS A 201 -5.32 15.90 -27.34
C LYS A 201 -6.18 17.11 -27.77
N LYS A 202 -7.50 16.95 -28.01
CA LYS A 202 -8.46 18.08 -28.18
C LYS A 202 -8.51 18.95 -26.92
N MET A 203 -8.62 18.32 -25.74
CA MET A 203 -8.70 19.03 -24.45
C MET A 203 -7.39 19.68 -24.04
N MET A 204 -6.25 19.00 -24.18
CA MET A 204 -4.92 19.59 -23.92
C MET A 204 -4.65 20.81 -24.83
N LYS A 205 -5.02 20.75 -26.11
CA LYS A 205 -4.90 21.92 -27.01
C LYS A 205 -5.80 23.09 -26.57
N LYS A 206 -6.99 22.81 -26.03
CA LYS A 206 -7.90 23.83 -25.49
C LYS A 206 -7.36 24.46 -24.20
N ALA A 207 -6.77 23.66 -23.32
CA ALA A 207 -6.12 24.13 -22.09
C ALA A 207 -4.88 24.99 -22.38
N ALA A 208 -3.95 24.49 -23.19
CA ALA A 208 -2.75 25.24 -23.60
C ALA A 208 -3.12 26.53 -24.36
N GLY A 209 -4.12 26.48 -25.23
CA GLY A 209 -4.61 27.66 -25.96
C GLY A 209 -5.28 28.72 -25.07
N ALA A 210 -5.75 28.36 -23.86
CA ALA A 210 -6.23 29.33 -22.89
C ALA A 210 -5.07 30.11 -22.23
N ALA A 211 -3.92 29.46 -22.01
CA ALA A 211 -2.71 30.12 -21.52
C ALA A 211 -2.12 31.10 -22.54
N ASP A 212 -2.10 30.75 -23.84
CA ASP A 212 -1.72 31.67 -24.92
C ASP A 212 -2.68 32.88 -25.02
N LEU A 213 -3.96 32.69 -24.70
CA LEU A 213 -4.97 33.76 -24.70
C LEU A 213 -4.80 34.76 -23.55
N GLU A 214 -4.47 34.30 -22.34
CA GLU A 214 -4.17 35.19 -21.20
C GLU A 214 -2.92 36.07 -21.49
N GLU A 215 -1.88 35.51 -22.13
CA GLU A 215 -0.68 36.29 -22.52
C GLU A 215 -0.99 37.30 -23.64
N LEU A 216 -1.92 36.96 -24.56
CA LEU A 216 -2.40 37.86 -25.61
C LEU A 216 -3.30 38.99 -25.09
N GLU A 217 -4.24 38.73 -24.19
CA GLU A 217 -5.10 39.77 -23.60
C GLU A 217 -4.26 40.79 -22.82
N HIS A 218 -3.27 40.33 -22.05
CA HIS A 218 -2.36 41.21 -21.31
C HIS A 218 -1.44 42.05 -22.23
N ALA A 219 -1.09 41.54 -23.40
CA ALA A 219 -0.31 42.27 -24.42
C ALA A 219 -1.15 43.31 -25.19
N VAL A 220 -2.47 43.11 -25.31
CA VAL A 220 -3.39 44.03 -25.99
C VAL A 220 -3.64 45.30 -25.15
N GLU A 221 -3.69 45.21 -23.82
CA GLU A 221 -3.88 46.39 -22.95
C GLU A 221 -2.69 47.38 -22.95
N GLU A 222 -1.46 46.91 -23.18
CA GLU A 222 -0.26 47.76 -23.17
C GLU A 222 0.00 48.55 -24.47
N GLY A 223 -0.80 48.35 -25.53
CA GLY A 223 -0.78 49.21 -26.72
C GLY A 223 0.55 49.21 -27.50
N LYS A 224 1.36 48.15 -27.41
CA LYS A 224 2.66 48.02 -28.07
C LYS A 224 2.74 46.77 -28.95
N PHE A 225 2.62 46.97 -30.26
CA PHE A 225 3.75 46.87 -31.21
C PHE A 225 3.30 46.43 -32.62
N SER A 226 4.09 46.81 -33.61
CA SER A 226 3.88 46.47 -35.01
C SER A 226 4.23 45.01 -35.34
N LEU A 227 3.55 44.45 -36.32
CA LEU A 227 3.86 43.14 -36.90
C LEU A 227 5.34 43.05 -37.34
N LYS A 228 6.11 42.23 -36.63
CA LYS A 228 7.31 41.56 -37.14
C LYS A 228 7.26 40.09 -36.75
N LEU A 229 6.85 39.24 -37.69
CA LEU A 229 7.00 37.78 -37.60
C LEU A 229 8.49 37.43 -37.47
N ASN A 230 8.99 37.32 -36.25
CA ASN A 230 10.28 36.71 -35.98
C ASN A 230 10.09 35.20 -35.85
N ARG A 231 10.16 34.48 -36.99
CA ARG A 231 10.28 33.01 -37.01
C ARG A 231 11.66 32.59 -36.50
N LYS A 232 11.90 32.79 -35.19
CA LYS A 232 13.19 32.57 -34.54
C LYS A 232 13.36 31.09 -34.22
N ARG A 233 13.77 30.33 -35.24
CA ARG A 233 14.23 28.94 -35.14
C ARG A 233 15.28 28.85 -34.02
N ARG A 234 14.94 28.25 -32.89
CA ARG A 234 15.91 27.90 -31.84
C ARG A 234 16.61 26.61 -32.26
N GLU A 235 17.65 26.74 -33.07
CA GLU A 235 18.60 25.65 -33.29
C GLU A 235 19.38 25.42 -31.99
N THR A 236 19.01 24.34 -31.29
CA THR A 236 19.82 23.70 -30.26
C THR A 236 19.73 22.21 -30.52
N GLU A 237 20.84 21.58 -30.84
CA GLU A 237 20.90 20.30 -31.54
C GLU A 237 20.26 19.13 -30.76
N SER A 238 19.04 18.75 -31.13
CA SER A 238 18.64 17.34 -31.14
C SER A 238 18.85 16.85 -32.57
N LYS A 239 19.83 15.97 -32.76
CA LYS A 239 20.28 15.54 -34.10
C LYS A 239 19.32 14.52 -34.67
N GLY A 240 18.55 14.94 -35.68
CA GLY A 240 17.66 14.07 -36.46
C GLY A 240 18.42 12.95 -37.16
N SER A 241 17.76 11.84 -37.48
CA SER A 241 18.40 10.71 -38.17
C SER A 241 17.51 10.26 -39.32
N PHE A 242 18.01 10.33 -40.54
CA PHE A 242 17.23 9.96 -41.71
C PHE A 242 17.05 8.43 -41.81
N GLU A 243 15.83 7.98 -42.07
CA GLU A 243 15.52 6.60 -42.45
C GLU A 243 14.67 6.56 -43.74
N PRO A 244 14.83 5.55 -44.61
CA PRO A 244 14.06 5.50 -45.84
C PRO A 244 12.61 5.19 -45.53
N ALA A 245 11.69 5.95 -46.13
CA ALA A 245 10.26 5.73 -46.02
C ALA A 245 9.56 5.79 -47.39
N ASN A 246 8.59 4.91 -47.63
CA ASN A 246 7.75 4.93 -48.82
C ASN A 246 6.67 6.01 -48.68
N SER A 247 6.37 6.71 -49.77
CA SER A 247 5.25 7.67 -49.86
C SER A 247 4.49 7.49 -51.18
N VAL A 248 3.22 7.92 -51.21
CA VAL A 248 2.64 8.38 -52.48
C VAL A 248 3.35 9.66 -52.88
N CYS A 249 3.54 9.85 -54.19
CA CYS A 249 4.43 10.84 -54.73
C CYS A 249 3.72 11.78 -55.69
N ASN A 250 3.84 13.09 -55.43
CA ASN A 250 3.41 14.12 -56.35
C ASN A 250 4.68 14.69 -57.01
N CYS A 251 4.85 14.44 -58.30
CA CYS A 251 6.02 14.89 -59.06
C CYS A 251 5.61 15.90 -60.13
N GLU A 252 6.17 17.11 -60.08
CA GLU A 252 6.04 18.15 -61.10
C GLU A 252 7.44 18.56 -61.56
N ASP A 253 7.68 18.58 -62.88
CA ASP A 253 8.95 19.01 -63.51
C ASP A 253 10.25 18.45 -62.87
N ASP A 254 10.31 17.11 -62.72
CA ASP A 254 11.40 16.32 -62.10
C ASP A 254 11.63 16.54 -60.59
N GLU A 255 10.94 17.48 -59.94
CA GLU A 255 10.88 17.59 -58.47
C GLU A 255 9.70 16.76 -57.92
N CYS A 256 9.96 15.94 -56.90
CA CYS A 256 8.98 15.03 -56.31
C CYS A 256 8.83 15.31 -54.80
N GLU A 257 7.60 15.46 -54.34
CA GLU A 257 7.25 15.63 -52.93
C GLU A 257 6.48 14.42 -52.37
N ALA A 258 6.60 14.21 -51.05
CA ALA A 258 5.84 13.19 -50.33
C ALA A 258 4.40 13.65 -50.06
N ASP A 259 3.42 12.98 -50.66
CA ASP A 259 2.06 12.93 -50.10
C ASP A 259 2.02 11.91 -48.95
N ALA A 260 2.68 12.28 -47.85
CA ALA A 260 2.99 11.41 -46.72
C ALA A 260 1.77 10.76 -46.03
N PRO A 261 0.59 11.42 -45.87
CA PRO A 261 -0.58 10.79 -45.26
C PRO A 261 -1.44 9.97 -46.23
N LYS A 262 -1.27 10.11 -47.56
CA LYS A 262 -2.13 9.45 -48.55
C LYS A 262 -1.87 7.95 -48.64
N ILE A 263 -2.93 7.16 -48.44
CA ILE A 263 -2.91 5.71 -48.65
C ILE A 263 -2.82 5.44 -50.16
N PRO A 264 -1.84 4.64 -50.65
CA PRO A 264 -1.67 4.38 -52.06
C PRO A 264 -2.81 3.54 -52.66
N THR A 265 -3.28 3.96 -53.83
CA THR A 265 -4.18 3.20 -54.72
C THR A 265 -3.39 2.57 -55.88
N ASP A 266 -4.00 1.64 -56.62
CA ASP A 266 -3.35 0.96 -57.78
C ASP A 266 -2.90 1.92 -58.90
N SER A 267 -3.40 3.17 -58.90
CA SER A 267 -3.03 4.23 -59.84
C SER A 267 -1.95 5.20 -59.33
N ASP A 268 -1.55 5.10 -58.06
CA ASP A 268 -0.62 6.06 -57.45
C ASP A 268 0.85 5.72 -57.69
N GLN A 269 1.66 6.75 -57.95
CA GLN A 269 3.10 6.61 -58.11
C GLN A 269 3.81 6.55 -56.74
N MET A 270 4.68 5.55 -56.58
CA MET A 270 5.37 5.25 -55.32
C MET A 270 6.80 5.79 -55.29
N CYS A 271 7.12 6.57 -54.26
CA CYS A 271 8.46 7.08 -54.00
C CYS A 271 9.06 6.52 -52.72
N ILE A 272 10.38 6.59 -52.63
CA ILE A 272 11.11 6.51 -51.36
C ILE A 272 11.64 7.92 -51.05
N CYS A 273 11.54 8.30 -49.78
CA CYS A 273 11.95 9.57 -49.23
C CYS A 273 12.95 9.35 -48.10
N ALA A 274 13.85 10.31 -47.89
CA ALA A 274 14.61 10.40 -46.65
C ALA A 274 13.76 11.07 -45.57
N PHE A 275 13.36 10.31 -44.55
CA PHE A 275 12.45 10.78 -43.50
C PHE A 275 13.18 11.00 -42.17
N ASP A 276 13.00 12.16 -41.57
CA ASP A 276 13.43 12.43 -40.19
C ASP A 276 12.23 12.39 -39.23
N ARG A 277 12.26 11.42 -38.30
CA ARG A 277 11.23 11.29 -37.25
C ARG A 277 11.13 12.49 -36.32
N LEU A 278 12.18 13.30 -36.20
CA LEU A 278 12.21 14.40 -35.22
C LEU A 278 11.51 15.66 -35.76
N THR A 279 11.76 16.01 -37.02
CA THR A 279 11.12 17.17 -37.67
C THR A 279 9.84 16.82 -38.43
N HIS A 280 9.64 15.52 -38.71
CA HIS A 280 8.65 14.98 -39.65
C HIS A 280 8.85 15.40 -41.11
N ASP A 281 10.04 15.90 -41.48
CA ASP A 281 10.38 16.22 -42.86
C ASP A 281 10.67 14.93 -43.65
N ALA A 282 10.10 14.82 -44.85
CA ALA A 282 10.34 13.74 -45.80
C ALA A 282 10.98 14.33 -47.08
N TRP A 283 12.31 14.46 -47.10
CA TRP A 283 13.04 15.05 -48.23
C TRP A 283 14.52 14.61 -48.26
N PRO A 284 15.11 14.31 -49.42
CA PRO A 284 14.49 14.31 -50.75
C PRO A 284 13.63 13.07 -51.00
N CYS A 285 12.69 13.18 -51.93
CA CYS A 285 11.80 12.10 -52.37
C CYS A 285 12.02 11.82 -53.85
N HIS A 286 12.14 10.55 -54.23
CA HIS A 286 12.25 10.15 -55.63
C HIS A 286 11.55 8.81 -55.89
N PRO A 287 11.08 8.56 -57.13
CA PRO A 287 10.46 7.29 -57.52
C PRO A 287 11.32 6.10 -57.13
N ARG A 288 10.68 5.03 -56.66
CA ARG A 288 11.38 3.86 -56.09
C ARG A 288 12.45 3.25 -57.03
N GLU A 289 12.28 3.39 -58.33
CA GLU A 289 13.22 2.93 -59.37
C GLU A 289 14.52 3.74 -59.45
N LEU A 290 14.53 4.98 -58.91
CA LEU A 290 15.71 5.84 -58.85
C LEU A 290 16.57 5.57 -57.61
N TRP A 291 16.13 4.71 -56.68
CA TRP A 291 16.89 4.37 -55.48
C TRP A 291 17.67 3.07 -55.63
N LEU A 292 18.99 3.16 -55.49
CA LEU A 292 19.93 2.07 -55.69
C LEU A 292 20.50 1.58 -54.35
N ASN A 293 20.28 0.30 -54.06
CA ASN A 293 20.94 -0.41 -52.95
C ASN A 293 22.44 -0.53 -53.22
N THR A 294 23.27 -0.02 -52.33
CA THR A 294 24.73 0.02 -52.50
C THR A 294 25.46 -0.09 -51.15
N THR A 295 26.73 0.26 -51.13
CA THR A 295 27.58 0.28 -49.93
C THR A 295 28.35 1.58 -49.88
N CYS A 296 28.23 2.32 -48.79
CA CYS A 296 28.85 3.62 -48.58
C CYS A 296 30.10 3.47 -47.71
N GLN A 297 31.12 4.28 -47.95
CA GLN A 297 32.41 4.22 -47.22
C GLN A 297 32.40 4.98 -45.90
N HIS A 298 31.44 5.89 -45.72
CA HIS A 298 31.28 6.68 -44.52
C HIS A 298 29.79 7.05 -44.40
N CYS A 299 29.27 7.03 -43.17
CA CYS A 299 27.97 7.59 -42.81
C CYS A 299 28.15 8.33 -41.48
N ASP A 300 27.44 9.44 -41.31
CA ASP A 300 27.49 10.25 -40.10
C ASP A 300 26.44 9.82 -39.07
N ASP A 301 26.42 10.51 -37.92
CA ASP A 301 25.47 10.23 -36.83
C ASP A 301 24.00 10.51 -37.22
N HIS A 302 23.75 11.35 -38.24
CA HIS A 302 22.42 11.59 -38.81
C HIS A 302 22.01 10.53 -39.84
N LYS A 303 22.84 9.50 -40.04
CA LYS A 303 22.70 8.44 -41.06
C LYS A 303 22.81 8.92 -42.51
N PHE A 304 23.31 10.14 -42.73
CA PHE A 304 23.65 10.63 -44.06
C PHE A 304 24.96 9.98 -44.51
N CYS A 305 24.98 9.42 -45.71
CA CYS A 305 26.08 8.58 -46.19
C CYS A 305 26.81 9.17 -47.40
N GLN A 306 28.08 8.78 -47.56
CA GLN A 306 28.91 9.15 -48.71
C GLN A 306 29.60 7.89 -49.27
N LYS A 307 29.49 7.67 -50.59
CA LYS A 307 30.15 6.54 -51.27
C LYS A 307 31.68 6.60 -51.21
N ARG A 308 32.27 7.79 -51.03
CA ARG A 308 33.71 8.00 -50.88
C ARG A 308 33.96 8.78 -49.60
N SER A 309 34.85 8.27 -48.74
CA SER A 309 35.26 8.98 -47.52
C SER A 309 36.12 10.20 -47.86
N LYS A 310 35.77 11.37 -47.31
CA LYS A 310 36.57 12.60 -47.42
C LYS A 310 37.75 12.64 -46.46
N THR A 311 37.72 11.85 -45.39
CA THR A 311 38.73 11.82 -44.31
C THR A 311 39.67 10.61 -44.37
N GLY A 312 39.38 9.63 -45.23
CA GLY A 312 40.20 8.44 -45.44
C GLY A 312 39.80 7.23 -44.60
N GLU A 313 39.07 7.41 -43.50
CA GLU A 313 38.46 6.32 -42.73
C GLU A 313 37.35 5.63 -43.54
N ARG A 314 37.32 4.30 -43.54
CA ARG A 314 36.36 3.50 -44.33
C ARG A 314 35.53 2.59 -43.44
N HIS A 315 34.29 3.00 -43.17
CA HIS A 315 33.25 2.18 -42.57
C HIS A 315 32.24 1.80 -43.65
N ASN A 316 32.41 0.60 -44.22
CA ASN A 316 31.54 0.09 -45.28
C ASN A 316 30.16 -0.28 -44.73
N ALA A 317 29.19 0.62 -44.85
CA ALA A 317 27.81 0.44 -44.40
C ALA A 317 26.86 0.20 -45.59
N PRO A 318 25.82 -0.63 -45.44
CA PRO A 318 24.76 -0.72 -46.44
C PRO A 318 23.98 0.60 -46.49
N CYS A 319 23.77 1.12 -47.69
CA CYS A 319 23.09 2.39 -47.90
C CYS A 319 22.20 2.36 -49.14
N LEU A 320 21.21 3.24 -49.16
CA LEU A 320 20.33 3.49 -50.28
C LEU A 320 20.69 4.87 -50.86
N CYS A 321 20.90 4.96 -52.17
CA CYS A 321 21.36 6.18 -52.85
C CYS A 321 20.49 6.53 -54.06
N GLU A 322 20.32 7.82 -54.30
CA GLU A 322 19.64 8.35 -55.48
C GLU A 322 20.44 8.13 -56.79
N LYS A 323 19.73 7.99 -57.92
CA LYS A 323 20.28 7.87 -59.28
C LYS A 323 20.87 9.20 -59.78
N GLY A 324 22.04 9.50 -59.24
CA GLY A 324 22.78 10.76 -59.43
C GLY A 324 23.90 10.91 -58.40
N GLU A 325 23.85 10.14 -57.30
CA GLU A 325 24.77 10.18 -56.16
C GLU A 325 24.74 11.50 -55.36
N SER A 326 23.73 12.33 -55.58
CA SER A 326 23.38 13.56 -54.85
C SER A 326 23.07 13.29 -53.38
N PHE A 327 22.24 12.28 -53.10
CA PHE A 327 21.84 11.89 -51.75
C PHE A 327 22.00 10.39 -51.49
N CYS A 328 22.48 10.03 -50.30
CA CYS A 328 22.63 8.66 -49.84
C CYS A 328 22.35 8.57 -48.33
N MET A 329 21.72 7.50 -47.89
CA MET A 329 21.36 7.28 -46.48
C MET A 329 21.58 5.83 -46.03
N MET A 330 21.85 5.62 -44.74
CA MET A 330 22.10 4.29 -44.21
C MET A 330 20.81 3.46 -44.21
N TYR A 331 20.90 2.22 -44.70
CA TYR A 331 19.74 1.33 -44.80
C TYR A 331 20.11 -0.10 -44.44
N ASP A 332 19.46 -0.63 -43.39
CA ASP A 332 19.54 -2.06 -43.09
C ASP A 332 18.65 -2.84 -44.07
N ARG A 333 19.28 -3.71 -44.86
CA ARG A 333 18.61 -4.53 -45.89
C ARG A 333 17.61 -5.54 -45.30
N VAL A 334 17.61 -5.75 -43.98
CA VAL A 334 16.67 -6.62 -43.26
C VAL A 334 15.45 -5.84 -42.72
N ALA A 335 15.55 -4.51 -42.56
CA ALA A 335 14.49 -3.69 -42.02
C ALA A 335 13.38 -3.41 -43.05
N LYS A 336 12.10 -3.52 -42.65
CA LYS A 336 10.97 -3.04 -43.47
C LYS A 336 11.11 -1.51 -43.60
N ILE A 337 11.19 -1.01 -44.83
CA ILE A 337 11.09 0.43 -45.13
C ILE A 337 9.77 0.95 -44.53
N LEU A 338 9.83 2.05 -43.79
CA LEU A 338 8.67 2.67 -43.16
C LEU A 338 7.67 3.07 -44.25
N ASN A 339 6.38 2.86 -44.06
CA ASN A 339 5.37 3.43 -44.94
C ASN A 339 4.91 4.75 -44.33
N LEU A 340 5.03 5.89 -45.02
CA LEU A 340 4.63 7.18 -44.46
C LEU A 340 3.12 7.20 -44.17
N TRP A 341 2.28 6.60 -45.00
CA TRP A 341 0.85 6.46 -44.69
C TRP A 341 0.55 5.41 -43.60
N GLU A 342 1.51 4.60 -43.13
CA GLU A 342 1.38 3.82 -41.88
C GLU A 342 1.86 4.67 -40.69
N PHE A 343 2.91 5.48 -40.87
CA PHE A 343 3.44 6.39 -39.86
C PHE A 343 2.47 7.54 -39.55
N PHE A 344 2.15 8.35 -40.56
CA PHE A 344 1.11 9.37 -40.53
C PHE A 344 -0.30 8.77 -40.49
N GLY A 345 -0.54 7.54 -40.97
CA GLY A 345 -1.83 6.86 -40.75
C GLY A 345 -2.02 6.32 -39.33
N SER A 346 -0.96 6.25 -38.52
CA SER A 346 -1.11 6.10 -37.06
C SER A 346 -1.56 7.40 -36.37
N SER A 347 -1.47 8.55 -37.07
CA SER A 347 -2.46 9.64 -36.93
C SER A 347 -3.72 9.28 -37.71
N PHE A 348 -4.41 8.25 -37.23
CA PHE A 348 -5.73 7.84 -37.70
C PHE A 348 -6.66 9.05 -37.70
N ASP A 349 -7.39 9.23 -38.82
CA ASP A 349 -8.24 10.37 -39.18
C ASP A 349 -8.54 11.40 -38.07
N TYR A 350 -7.85 12.54 -38.13
CA TYR A 350 -8.00 13.64 -37.17
C TYR A 350 -9.25 14.51 -37.41
N ASN A 351 -10.25 14.00 -38.15
CA ASN A 351 -11.58 14.60 -38.31
C ASN A 351 -12.73 13.65 -37.92
N ALA A 352 -12.48 12.63 -37.08
CA ALA A 352 -13.56 12.10 -36.27
C ALA A 352 -14.13 13.25 -35.42
N GLU A 353 -15.34 13.72 -35.74
CA GLU A 353 -16.07 14.71 -34.95
C GLU A 353 -16.38 14.11 -33.58
N VAL A 354 -15.42 14.25 -32.65
CA VAL A 354 -15.61 13.89 -31.24
C VAL A 354 -16.72 14.78 -30.71
N SER A 355 -17.91 14.19 -30.61
CA SER A 355 -19.11 14.90 -30.18
C SER A 355 -18.91 15.44 -28.77
N ASP A 356 -19.59 16.54 -28.47
CA ASP A 356 -19.53 17.12 -27.13
C ASP A 356 -20.14 16.15 -26.10
N GLU A 357 -21.08 15.28 -26.51
CA GLU A 357 -21.60 14.18 -25.70
C GLU A 357 -20.53 13.13 -25.32
N GLU A 358 -19.59 12.82 -26.20
CA GLU A 358 -18.49 11.88 -25.91
C GLU A 358 -17.42 12.54 -25.02
N THR A 359 -17.20 13.83 -25.22
CA THR A 359 -16.33 14.65 -24.36
C THR A 359 -16.90 14.74 -22.92
N GLU A 360 -18.23 14.88 -22.80
CA GLU A 360 -18.95 14.84 -21.51
C GLU A 360 -18.96 13.42 -20.91
N ALA A 361 -19.23 12.37 -21.70
CA ALA A 361 -19.26 10.99 -21.22
C ALA A 361 -17.93 10.51 -20.63
N LEU A 362 -16.80 10.97 -21.21
CA LEU A 362 -15.44 10.74 -20.71
C LEU A 362 -15.06 11.63 -19.50
N GLY A 363 -15.95 12.50 -19.03
CA GLY A 363 -15.74 13.37 -17.87
C GLY A 363 -14.87 14.60 -18.12
N PHE A 364 -14.56 14.94 -19.37
CA PHE A 364 -13.68 16.07 -19.70
C PHE A 364 -14.39 17.44 -19.75
N GLY A 365 -15.73 17.48 -19.80
CA GLY A 365 -16.51 18.65 -20.23
C GLY A 365 -16.13 20.01 -19.61
N ASN A 366 -15.80 20.04 -18.31
CA ASN A 366 -15.46 21.26 -17.57
C ASN A 366 -13.97 21.33 -17.12
N MET A 367 -13.09 20.48 -17.65
CA MET A 367 -11.67 20.48 -17.27
C MET A 367 -10.87 21.50 -18.09
N THR A 368 -10.19 22.41 -17.39
CA THR A 368 -9.24 23.40 -17.96
C THR A 368 -7.80 23.18 -17.50
N ASP A 369 -7.60 22.58 -16.32
CA ASP A 369 -6.27 22.27 -15.78
C ASP A 369 -5.65 21.06 -16.49
N GLU A 370 -4.42 21.22 -17.00
CA GLU A 370 -3.70 20.18 -17.73
C GLU A 370 -3.45 18.92 -16.88
N VAL A 371 -3.18 19.08 -15.58
CA VAL A 371 -2.91 17.94 -14.68
C VAL A 371 -4.18 17.12 -14.43
N ALA A 372 -5.33 17.78 -14.26
CA ALA A 372 -6.64 17.13 -14.19
C ALA A 372 -6.99 16.41 -15.51
N ILE A 373 -6.73 17.03 -16.67
CA ILE A 373 -6.95 16.41 -17.99
C ILE A 373 -6.07 15.15 -18.17
N VAL A 374 -4.78 15.22 -17.83
CA VAL A 374 -3.87 14.06 -17.85
C VAL A 374 -4.35 12.97 -16.89
N THR A 375 -4.74 13.34 -15.66
CA THR A 375 -5.25 12.40 -14.66
C THR A 375 -6.50 11.67 -15.18
N LYS A 376 -7.49 12.41 -15.72
CA LYS A 376 -8.73 11.80 -16.21
C LYS A 376 -8.51 10.94 -17.46
N ALA A 377 -7.57 11.32 -18.33
CA ALA A 377 -7.17 10.49 -19.46
C ALA A 377 -6.53 9.16 -19.01
N LYS A 378 -5.69 9.17 -17.96
CA LYS A 378 -5.12 7.94 -17.37
C LYS A 378 -6.20 7.04 -16.78
N GLU A 379 -7.18 7.60 -16.07
CA GLU A 379 -8.33 6.84 -15.56
C GLU A 379 -9.13 6.19 -16.70
N ASN A 380 -9.51 6.97 -17.72
CA ASN A 380 -10.27 6.47 -18.86
C ASN A 380 -9.53 5.35 -19.61
N ILE A 381 -8.19 5.44 -19.75
CA ILE A 381 -7.36 4.37 -20.31
C ILE A 381 -7.42 3.11 -19.43
N ILE A 382 -7.28 3.21 -18.11
CA ILE A 382 -7.38 2.04 -17.21
C ILE A 382 -8.74 1.34 -17.35
N PHE A 383 -9.82 2.12 -17.39
CA PHE A 383 -11.18 1.58 -17.54
C PHE A 383 -11.40 0.94 -18.92
N ALA A 384 -10.91 1.54 -20.02
CA ALA A 384 -11.01 0.96 -21.36
C ALA A 384 -10.22 -0.35 -21.47
N MET A 385 -8.98 -0.35 -20.96
CA MET A 385 -8.14 -1.55 -20.93
C MET A 385 -8.74 -2.68 -20.08
N SER A 386 -9.58 -2.37 -19.08
CA SER A 386 -10.26 -3.37 -18.26
C SER A 386 -11.28 -4.23 -19.01
N ALA A 387 -11.81 -3.74 -20.14
CA ALA A 387 -12.68 -4.51 -21.03
C ALA A 387 -11.92 -5.60 -21.82
N LEU A 388 -10.58 -5.51 -21.88
CA LEU A 388 -9.73 -6.42 -22.64
C LEU A 388 -9.20 -7.56 -21.76
N SER A 389 -9.00 -8.73 -22.39
CA SER A 389 -8.45 -9.89 -21.71
C SER A 389 -7.05 -9.60 -21.15
N GLU A 390 -6.67 -10.31 -20.09
CA GLU A 390 -5.35 -10.14 -19.48
C GLU A 390 -4.21 -10.43 -20.47
N GLN A 391 -4.42 -11.35 -21.43
CA GLN A 391 -3.44 -11.63 -22.47
C GLN A 391 -3.26 -10.46 -23.44
N GLN A 392 -4.35 -9.80 -23.86
CA GLN A 392 -4.28 -8.59 -24.70
C GLN A 392 -3.57 -7.45 -23.98
N ARG A 393 -3.94 -7.17 -22.72
CA ARG A 393 -3.26 -6.15 -21.88
C ARG A 393 -1.77 -6.43 -21.74
N ARG A 394 -1.39 -7.67 -21.42
CA ARG A 394 0.02 -8.10 -21.31
C ARG A 394 0.78 -7.97 -22.62
N ALA A 395 0.13 -8.18 -23.77
CA ALA A 395 0.76 -8.06 -25.09
C ALA A 395 1.02 -6.61 -25.51
N MET A 396 0.11 -5.67 -25.19
CA MET A 396 0.31 -4.23 -25.47
C MET A 396 1.32 -3.58 -24.51
N SER A 397 1.45 -4.11 -23.30
CA SER A 397 2.43 -3.61 -22.31
C SER A 397 3.88 -4.01 -22.64
N GLN A 398 4.80 -3.64 -21.76
CA GLN A 398 6.24 -3.81 -21.94
C GLN A 398 6.65 -5.27 -21.79
N ALA A 399 7.50 -5.77 -22.71
CA ALA A 399 8.02 -7.13 -22.64
C ALA A 399 9.18 -7.26 -21.62
N LYS A 400 9.33 -8.45 -21.01
CA LYS A 400 10.32 -8.70 -19.95
C LYS A 400 11.74 -8.32 -20.35
N HIS A 401 12.21 -8.81 -21.49
CA HIS A 401 13.55 -8.53 -22.03
C HIS A 401 13.71 -7.12 -22.61
N ASN A 402 12.62 -6.39 -22.86
CA ASN A 402 12.69 -4.98 -23.27
C ASN A 402 12.92 -4.06 -22.05
N LEU A 403 12.41 -4.44 -20.87
CA LEU A 403 12.61 -3.66 -19.64
C LEU A 403 13.88 -4.09 -18.90
N ILE A 404 14.14 -5.40 -18.77
CA ILE A 404 15.27 -5.95 -18.01
C ILE A 404 16.33 -6.47 -18.98
N HIS A 405 17.41 -5.71 -19.19
CA HIS A 405 18.51 -6.12 -20.07
C HIS A 405 19.57 -6.98 -19.39
N LYS A 406 19.87 -6.70 -18.11
CA LYS A 406 20.86 -7.47 -17.32
C LYS A 406 20.40 -7.55 -15.87
N CYS A 407 20.67 -8.69 -15.23
CA CYS A 407 20.45 -8.91 -13.81
C CYS A 407 21.65 -9.62 -13.20
N SER A 408 22.01 -9.22 -11.97
CA SER A 408 22.95 -9.91 -11.11
C SER A 408 22.42 -9.95 -9.67
N PHE A 409 22.58 -11.09 -8.99
CA PHE A 409 22.28 -11.26 -7.57
C PHE A 409 23.44 -11.99 -6.89
N ASN A 410 23.91 -11.50 -5.73
CA ASN A 410 25.13 -12.00 -5.08
C ASN A 410 26.36 -12.11 -6.02
N GLY A 411 26.52 -11.13 -6.91
CA GLY A 411 27.60 -11.09 -7.91
C GLY A 411 27.50 -12.12 -9.04
N LYS A 412 26.42 -12.90 -9.12
CA LYS A 412 26.18 -13.91 -10.19
C LYS A 412 25.06 -13.44 -11.12
N PRO A 413 25.14 -13.71 -12.44
CA PRO A 413 24.05 -13.38 -13.36
C PRO A 413 22.77 -14.13 -13.01
N CYS A 414 21.62 -13.46 -13.12
CA CYS A 414 20.29 -14.07 -12.95
C CYS A 414 19.79 -14.68 -14.25
N ASP A 415 18.85 -15.62 -14.17
CA ASP A 415 18.06 -16.08 -15.31
C ASP A 415 16.81 -15.19 -15.42
N ILE A 416 16.79 -14.26 -16.38
CA ILE A 416 15.71 -13.26 -16.50
C ILE A 416 14.34 -13.95 -16.73
N ASP A 417 14.31 -15.09 -17.43
CA ASP A 417 13.07 -15.79 -17.71
C ASP A 417 12.53 -16.53 -16.48
N LYS A 418 13.40 -17.12 -15.65
CA LYS A 418 13.01 -17.90 -14.46
C LYS A 418 12.95 -17.11 -13.15
N ASP A 419 13.85 -16.16 -12.92
CA ASP A 419 13.96 -15.44 -11.63
C ASP A 419 12.92 -14.32 -11.46
N PHE A 420 12.25 -13.91 -12.55
CA PHE A 420 11.23 -12.84 -12.57
C PHE A 420 9.86 -13.38 -13.02
N ALA A 421 8.87 -13.33 -12.13
CA ALA A 421 7.46 -13.54 -12.51
C ALA A 421 6.85 -12.24 -13.07
N ILE A 422 5.89 -12.37 -13.99
CA ILE A 422 5.08 -11.24 -14.45
C ILE A 422 3.87 -11.05 -13.53
N ILE A 423 3.59 -9.80 -13.17
CA ILE A 423 2.35 -9.38 -12.51
C ILE A 423 1.74 -8.22 -13.30
N SER A 424 0.45 -8.29 -13.57
CA SER A 424 -0.27 -7.23 -14.28
C SER A 424 -0.84 -6.24 -13.26
N ASP A 425 -0.31 -5.02 -13.28
CA ASP A 425 -0.81 -3.88 -12.52
C ASP A 425 -1.70 -3.01 -13.43
N PRO A 426 -2.88 -2.57 -12.99
CA PRO A 426 -3.76 -1.72 -13.81
C PRO A 426 -3.14 -0.36 -14.18
N THR A 427 -2.32 0.21 -13.30
CA THR A 427 -1.72 1.55 -13.43
C THR A 427 -0.38 1.53 -14.16
N PHE A 428 0.42 0.46 -13.99
CA PHE A 428 1.78 0.33 -14.53
C PHE A 428 1.95 -0.82 -15.55
N GLY A 429 0.88 -1.53 -15.90
CA GLY A 429 0.91 -2.60 -16.90
C GLY A 429 1.70 -3.83 -16.45
N ASN A 430 2.65 -4.29 -17.28
CA ASN A 430 3.51 -5.43 -16.97
C ASN A 430 4.61 -5.01 -15.98
N CYS A 431 4.47 -5.49 -14.74
CA CYS A 431 5.52 -5.46 -13.74
C CYS A 431 6.21 -6.84 -13.64
N PHE A 432 7.45 -6.86 -13.15
CA PHE A 432 8.26 -8.07 -13.03
C PHE A 432 8.82 -8.22 -11.60
N THR A 433 8.44 -9.29 -10.91
CA THR A 433 8.81 -9.56 -9.52
C THR A 433 9.98 -10.53 -9.43
N PHE A 434 11.15 -10.03 -9.04
CA PHE A 434 12.28 -10.86 -8.63
C PHE A 434 11.97 -11.56 -7.30
N ASN A 435 12.45 -12.80 -7.14
CA ASN A 435 12.38 -13.56 -5.89
C ASN A 435 10.93 -13.85 -5.42
N TYR A 436 9.99 -13.93 -6.37
CA TYR A 436 8.57 -14.19 -6.16
C TYR A 436 8.26 -15.58 -5.57
N ASN A 437 9.13 -16.58 -5.81
CA ASN A 437 8.88 -17.95 -5.38
C ASN A 437 9.03 -18.07 -3.85
N ARG A 438 7.94 -18.41 -3.16
CA ARG A 438 7.86 -18.57 -1.70
C ARG A 438 8.64 -19.78 -1.18
N SER A 439 8.83 -20.80 -2.00
CA SER A 439 9.56 -22.02 -1.62
C SER A 439 11.09 -21.87 -1.75
N ASP A 440 11.56 -20.86 -2.48
CA ASP A 440 12.99 -20.57 -2.64
C ASP A 440 13.49 -19.60 -1.55
N PHE A 441 14.59 -19.91 -0.89
CA PHE A 441 15.18 -19.07 0.15
C PHE A 441 16.43 -18.35 -0.37
N LYS A 442 16.23 -17.17 -0.97
CA LYS A 442 17.32 -16.26 -1.35
C LYS A 442 17.69 -15.34 -0.19
N SER A 443 18.98 -15.15 0.07
CA SER A 443 19.53 -14.18 1.03
C SER A 443 20.76 -13.49 0.44
N SER A 444 21.08 -12.27 0.90
CA SER A 444 22.34 -11.61 0.53
C SER A 444 23.50 -12.13 1.37
N LEU A 445 24.64 -12.44 0.74
CA LEU A 445 25.84 -12.95 1.42
C LEU A 445 26.47 -11.91 2.37
N ARG A 446 26.32 -10.62 2.05
CA ARG A 446 26.82 -9.48 2.84
C ARG A 446 26.00 -8.25 2.50
N ALA A 447 26.05 -7.21 3.34
CA ALA A 447 25.58 -5.89 2.95
C ALA A 447 26.50 -5.26 1.87
N GLY A 448 25.90 -4.65 0.84
CA GLY A 448 26.62 -3.89 -0.19
C GLY A 448 26.07 -4.10 -1.61
N PRO A 449 26.34 -3.18 -2.55
CA PRO A 449 25.70 -3.15 -3.88
C PRO A 449 26.10 -4.31 -4.81
N MET A 450 27.15 -5.07 -4.47
CA MET A 450 27.55 -6.29 -5.20
C MET A 450 26.80 -7.54 -4.72
N TYR A 451 26.24 -7.51 -3.51
CA TYR A 451 25.61 -8.66 -2.84
C TYR A 451 24.07 -8.57 -2.80
N GLY A 452 23.50 -7.46 -3.26
CA GLY A 452 22.06 -7.31 -3.49
C GLY A 452 21.65 -7.71 -4.92
N LEU A 453 20.41 -7.37 -5.27
CA LEU A 453 19.94 -7.36 -6.66
C LEU A 453 20.50 -6.12 -7.38
N ARG A 454 21.13 -6.33 -8.54
CA ARG A 454 21.62 -5.28 -9.43
C ARG A 454 21.05 -5.53 -10.82
N VAL A 455 20.21 -4.62 -11.30
CA VAL A 455 19.60 -4.70 -12.63
C VAL A 455 20.06 -3.54 -13.52
N MET A 456 20.13 -3.79 -14.82
CA MET A 456 20.24 -2.77 -15.87
C MET A 456 18.92 -2.77 -16.61
N LEU A 457 18.21 -1.65 -16.52
CA LEU A 457 16.88 -1.47 -17.09
C LEU A 457 16.93 -0.52 -18.28
N PHE A 458 16.08 -0.77 -19.27
CA PHE A 458 15.87 0.10 -20.42
C PHE A 458 14.41 0.50 -20.48
N VAL A 459 14.15 1.76 -20.82
CA VAL A 459 12.80 2.24 -21.10
C VAL A 459 12.84 3.02 -22.40
N ASN A 460 11.98 2.65 -23.34
CA ASN A 460 11.90 3.30 -24.64
C ASN A 460 11.00 4.55 -24.53
N ALA A 461 11.59 5.70 -24.20
CA ALA A 461 10.87 6.97 -24.03
C ALA A 461 10.02 7.37 -25.25
N SER A 462 10.44 6.99 -26.47
CA SER A 462 9.72 7.28 -27.72
C SER A 462 8.44 6.46 -27.92
N ASP A 463 8.18 5.49 -27.06
CA ASP A 463 7.01 4.58 -27.10
C ASP A 463 6.14 4.76 -25.83
N TYR A 464 6.29 5.91 -25.16
CA TYR A 464 5.48 6.34 -24.03
C TYR A 464 4.17 6.97 -24.49
N LEU A 465 3.08 6.64 -23.80
CA LEU A 465 1.80 7.34 -23.97
C LEU A 465 1.96 8.85 -23.65
N PRO A 466 1.28 9.76 -24.37
CA PRO A 466 1.34 11.20 -24.10
C PRO A 466 0.71 11.60 -22.75
N THR A 467 0.05 10.67 -22.06
CA THR A 467 -0.45 10.80 -20.69
C THR A 467 0.59 10.39 -19.62
N SER A 468 1.81 10.01 -20.01
CA SER A 468 2.88 9.61 -19.08
C SER A 468 3.64 10.84 -18.55
N GLU A 469 3.52 11.16 -17.26
CA GLU A 469 4.12 12.39 -16.70
C GLU A 469 5.66 12.32 -16.56
N ALA A 470 6.26 11.12 -16.54
CA ALA A 470 7.70 10.93 -16.33
C ALA A 470 8.24 9.65 -16.98
N VAL A 471 9.50 9.72 -17.44
CA VAL A 471 10.26 8.57 -17.97
C VAL A 471 11.09 7.92 -16.87
N GLY A 472 10.95 6.61 -16.69
CA GLY A 472 11.65 5.87 -15.64
C GLY A 472 10.97 4.58 -15.22
N VAL A 473 11.36 4.09 -14.05
CA VAL A 473 10.92 2.80 -13.48
C VAL A 473 10.38 3.01 -12.07
N ARG A 474 9.28 2.32 -11.74
CA ARG A 474 8.74 2.19 -10.39
C ARG A 474 9.24 0.86 -9.80
N LEU A 475 9.78 0.87 -8.58
CA LEU A 475 10.21 -0.35 -7.88
C LEU A 475 9.54 -0.47 -6.51
N THR A 476 9.04 -1.67 -6.20
CA THR A 476 8.34 -1.96 -4.94
C THR A 476 9.10 -3.04 -4.21
N ILE A 477 9.42 -2.81 -2.93
CA ILE A 477 10.11 -3.77 -2.06
C ILE A 477 9.08 -4.27 -1.06
N HIS A 478 8.81 -5.57 -1.06
CA HIS A 478 7.74 -6.19 -0.28
C HIS A 478 8.11 -7.60 0.19
N ASP A 479 7.33 -8.16 1.11
CA ASP A 479 7.44 -9.57 1.46
C ASP A 479 6.92 -10.46 0.31
N LYS A 480 7.37 -11.71 0.24
CA LYS A 480 6.94 -12.69 -0.78
C LYS A 480 5.47 -13.08 -0.65
N ASP A 481 4.94 -12.97 0.55
CA ASP A 481 3.55 -13.27 0.86
C ASP A 481 2.62 -12.06 0.67
N GLU A 482 3.17 -10.85 0.57
CA GLU A 482 2.44 -9.59 0.40
C GLU A 482 2.31 -9.20 -1.09
N PHE A 483 1.14 -8.68 -1.46
CA PHE A 483 0.88 -8.16 -2.81
C PHE A 483 1.67 -6.85 -3.02
N PRO A 484 2.40 -6.67 -4.14
CA PRO A 484 3.08 -5.40 -4.41
C PRO A 484 2.06 -4.32 -4.76
N PHE A 485 2.12 -3.17 -4.09
CA PHE A 485 1.35 -1.96 -4.42
C PHE A 485 2.31 -0.88 -4.94
N PRO A 486 2.61 -0.81 -6.26
CA PRO A 486 3.63 0.10 -6.78
C PRO A 486 3.20 1.56 -6.79
N ASP A 487 1.91 1.82 -6.76
CA ASP A 487 1.32 3.14 -6.52
C ASP A 487 1.64 3.62 -5.09
N THR A 488 1.22 2.89 -4.06
CA THR A 488 1.35 3.29 -2.64
C THR A 488 2.77 3.15 -2.08
N PHE A 489 3.46 2.02 -2.35
CA PHE A 489 4.75 1.68 -1.73
C PHE A 489 5.93 1.66 -2.71
N GLY A 490 5.72 2.11 -3.95
CA GLY A 490 6.79 2.21 -4.95
C GLY A 490 7.76 3.36 -4.70
N TYR A 491 9.02 3.14 -5.07
CA TYR A 491 10.04 4.17 -5.25
C TYR A 491 10.27 4.41 -6.74
N SER A 492 10.52 5.65 -7.14
CA SER A 492 10.83 5.98 -8.54
C SER A 492 12.34 6.01 -8.77
N ALA A 493 12.79 5.39 -9.86
CA ALA A 493 14.16 5.43 -10.36
C ALA A 493 14.19 6.11 -11.74
N PRO A 494 14.81 7.31 -11.88
CA PRO A 494 14.91 8.01 -13.15
C PRO A 494 15.92 7.36 -14.09
N THR A 495 15.77 7.59 -15.39
CA THR A 495 16.75 7.19 -16.41
C THR A 495 18.04 8.01 -16.32
N GLY A 496 19.15 7.45 -16.82
CA GLY A 496 20.45 8.14 -16.91
C GLY A 496 21.31 8.09 -15.63
N TYR A 497 20.79 7.56 -14.52
CA TYR A 497 21.49 7.50 -13.23
C TYR A 497 21.54 6.07 -12.67
N ILE A 498 22.49 5.81 -11.76
CA ILE A 498 22.52 4.58 -10.95
C ILE A 498 21.81 4.87 -9.62
N SER A 499 20.56 4.43 -9.51
CA SER A 499 19.80 4.50 -8.25
C SER A 499 20.20 3.35 -7.30
N SER A 500 20.56 3.67 -6.06
CA SER A 500 21.01 2.69 -5.05
C SER A 500 20.15 2.76 -3.80
N PHE A 501 19.42 1.69 -3.50
CA PHE A 501 18.46 1.62 -2.40
C PHE A 501 19.01 0.76 -1.25
N GLY A 502 19.41 1.41 -0.16
CA GLY A 502 19.81 0.73 1.08
C GLY A 502 18.59 0.30 1.88
N MET A 503 18.46 -1.01 2.17
CA MET A 503 17.33 -1.57 2.91
C MET A 503 17.74 -2.10 4.30
N ARG A 504 16.84 -1.98 5.27
CA ARG A 504 16.96 -2.59 6.60
C ARG A 504 15.64 -3.23 6.96
N MET A 505 15.62 -4.56 7.07
CA MET A 505 14.44 -5.30 7.49
C MET A 505 14.02 -4.88 8.91
N LYS A 506 12.70 -4.72 9.10
CA LYS A 506 12.06 -4.55 10.41
C LYS A 506 10.88 -5.50 10.47
N LYS A 507 10.80 -6.33 11.50
CA LYS A 507 9.63 -7.16 11.79
C LYS A 507 8.91 -6.56 12.99
N MET A 508 7.62 -6.28 12.85
CA MET A 508 6.79 -5.75 13.94
C MET A 508 5.75 -6.81 14.31
N SER A 509 5.73 -7.20 15.58
CA SER A 509 4.66 -8.05 16.13
C SER A 509 3.78 -7.19 17.03
N ARG A 510 2.46 -7.42 16.99
CA ARG A 510 1.47 -6.70 17.80
C ARG A 510 0.56 -7.72 18.49
N LEU A 511 0.12 -7.39 19.69
CA LEU A 511 -0.83 -8.23 20.43
C LEU A 511 -2.26 -8.07 19.86
N PRO A 512 -3.07 -9.14 19.85
CA PRO A 512 -4.49 -9.05 19.53
C PRO A 512 -5.31 -8.46 20.69
N ALA A 513 -6.62 -8.38 20.52
CA ALA A 513 -7.55 -8.03 21.59
C ALA A 513 -7.41 -8.99 22.79
N PRO A 514 -7.53 -8.51 24.05
CA PRO A 514 -7.89 -7.15 24.45
C PRO A 514 -6.71 -6.15 24.53
N TYR A 515 -5.46 -6.59 24.32
CA TYR A 515 -4.27 -5.75 24.52
C TYR A 515 -3.98 -4.82 23.33
N GLY A 516 -4.41 -5.21 22.13
CA GLY A 516 -4.31 -4.41 20.91
C GLY A 516 -5.46 -4.70 19.93
N ASP A 517 -5.34 -4.19 18.72
CA ASP A 517 -6.30 -4.27 17.63
C ASP A 517 -5.83 -5.20 16.49
N CYS A 518 -4.73 -5.94 16.69
CA CYS A 518 -4.12 -6.73 15.64
C CYS A 518 -4.92 -8.02 15.37
N ILE A 519 -5.41 -8.18 14.14
CA ILE A 519 -6.08 -9.39 13.67
C ILE A 519 -5.04 -10.28 12.97
N ALA A 520 -4.85 -11.51 13.45
CA ALA A 520 -3.87 -12.45 12.89
C ALA A 520 -4.30 -13.03 11.52
N GLU A 521 -5.59 -13.31 11.37
CA GLU A 521 -6.19 -13.88 10.15
C GLU A 521 -7.28 -12.93 9.62
N GLY A 522 -6.87 -11.78 9.10
CA GLY A 522 -7.78 -10.70 8.67
C GLY A 522 -8.43 -10.91 7.28
N ALA A 523 -8.03 -11.94 6.53
CA ALA A 523 -8.54 -12.17 5.18
C ALA A 523 -9.94 -12.81 5.20
N THR A 524 -10.97 -11.98 5.10
CA THR A 524 -12.35 -12.46 4.88
C THR A 524 -12.50 -13.14 3.52
N SER A 525 -13.59 -13.90 3.32
CA SER A 525 -13.94 -14.52 2.03
C SER A 525 -13.90 -13.53 0.85
N ASN A 526 -14.16 -12.26 1.13
CA ASN A 526 -14.30 -11.19 0.13
C ASN A 526 -12.98 -10.45 -0.14
N TYR A 527 -11.87 -10.80 0.52
CA TYR A 527 -10.55 -10.20 0.28
C TYR A 527 -10.12 -10.40 -1.18
N VAL A 528 -9.82 -9.31 -1.89
CA VAL A 528 -9.68 -9.33 -3.36
C VAL A 528 -8.33 -9.87 -3.86
N TYR A 529 -7.28 -9.74 -3.04
CA TYR A 529 -5.92 -10.17 -3.37
C TYR A 529 -5.69 -11.65 -3.07
N LYS A 530 -6.38 -12.52 -3.83
CA LYS A 530 -6.32 -13.99 -3.66
C LYS A 530 -4.88 -14.51 -3.76
N GLY A 531 -4.53 -15.44 -2.87
CA GLY A 531 -3.19 -16.04 -2.80
C GLY A 531 -2.14 -15.22 -2.04
N TYR A 532 -2.44 -13.99 -1.61
CA TYR A 532 -1.56 -13.17 -0.79
C TYR A 532 -2.08 -13.08 0.66
N THR A 533 -1.18 -12.81 1.61
CA THR A 533 -1.58 -12.57 3.00
C THR A 533 -2.38 -11.28 3.13
N TYR A 534 -3.15 -11.19 4.22
CA TYR A 534 -3.85 -9.97 4.60
C TYR A 534 -2.86 -8.83 4.84
N SER A 535 -3.07 -7.70 4.16
CA SER A 535 -2.41 -6.42 4.45
C SER A 535 -3.43 -5.31 4.68
N THR A 536 -3.03 -4.24 5.36
CA THR A 536 -3.92 -3.09 5.60
C THR A 536 -4.35 -2.41 4.30
N GLU A 537 -3.43 -2.28 3.34
CA GLU A 537 -3.70 -1.72 2.02
C GLU A 537 -4.69 -2.59 1.23
N GLY A 538 -4.48 -3.91 1.23
CA GLY A 538 -5.41 -4.85 0.61
C GLY A 538 -6.82 -4.81 1.25
N CYS A 539 -6.89 -4.54 2.56
CA CYS A 539 -8.15 -4.37 3.28
C CYS A 539 -8.90 -3.09 2.87
N TYR A 540 -8.22 -1.95 2.83
CA TYR A 540 -8.83 -0.68 2.39
C TYR A 540 -9.35 -0.78 0.95
N ARG A 541 -8.56 -1.33 0.03
CA ARG A 541 -8.97 -1.54 -1.37
C ARG A 541 -10.12 -2.55 -1.50
N THR A 542 -10.13 -3.62 -0.71
CA THR A 542 -11.27 -4.55 -0.64
C THR A 542 -12.55 -3.85 -0.19
N CYS A 543 -12.48 -3.04 0.87
CA CYS A 543 -13.62 -2.28 1.40
C CYS A 543 -14.15 -1.27 0.38
N PHE A 544 -13.26 -0.54 -0.29
CA PHE A 544 -13.61 0.41 -1.34
C PHE A 544 -14.28 -0.28 -2.55
N GLN A 545 -13.74 -1.42 -2.99
CA GLN A 545 -14.31 -2.21 -4.08
C GLN A 545 -15.70 -2.76 -3.75
N GLN A 546 -15.93 -3.19 -2.50
CA GLN A 546 -17.28 -3.58 -2.03
C GLN A 546 -18.24 -2.38 -2.09
N LEU A 547 -17.82 -1.22 -1.57
CA LEU A 547 -18.67 -0.02 -1.54
C LEU A 547 -19.07 0.47 -2.96
N ILE A 548 -18.19 0.32 -3.95
CA ILE A 548 -18.51 0.63 -5.35
C ILE A 548 -19.49 -0.40 -5.92
N ILE A 549 -19.26 -1.70 -5.71
CA ILE A 549 -20.18 -2.74 -6.19
C ILE A 549 -21.59 -2.58 -5.57
N ASP A 550 -21.67 -2.30 -4.27
CA ASP A 550 -22.94 -2.11 -3.55
C ASP A 550 -23.72 -0.86 -4.00
N ARG A 551 -23.04 0.19 -4.48
CA ARG A 551 -23.65 1.47 -4.90
C ARG A 551 -23.88 1.58 -6.41
N CYS A 552 -22.98 1.02 -7.21
CA CYS A 552 -22.91 1.23 -8.66
C CYS A 552 -23.12 -0.06 -9.47
N GLY A 553 -23.14 -1.25 -8.82
CA GLY A 553 -23.37 -2.55 -9.48
C GLY A 553 -22.17 -3.14 -10.24
N CYS A 554 -21.13 -2.35 -10.48
CA CYS A 554 -19.89 -2.72 -11.16
C CYS A 554 -18.66 -2.50 -10.26
N GLY A 555 -17.51 -3.10 -10.59
CA GLY A 555 -16.25 -2.93 -9.84
C GLY A 555 -15.29 -1.94 -10.48
N ASP A 556 -14.52 -1.21 -9.66
CA ASP A 556 -13.43 -0.35 -10.14
C ASP A 556 -12.29 -1.23 -10.72
N PRO A 557 -11.79 -0.93 -11.94
CA PRO A 557 -10.76 -1.72 -12.62
C PRO A 557 -9.34 -1.56 -12.06
N ARG A 558 -9.10 -0.62 -11.14
CA ARG A 558 -7.83 -0.48 -10.40
C ARG A 558 -7.64 -1.58 -9.35
N PHE A 559 -8.70 -2.30 -9.01
CA PHE A 559 -8.68 -3.40 -8.04
C PHE A 559 -9.22 -4.69 -8.68
N PRO A 560 -8.82 -5.89 -8.20
CA PRO A 560 -9.43 -7.13 -8.66
C PRO A 560 -10.95 -7.14 -8.44
N SER A 561 -11.69 -7.82 -9.30
CA SER A 561 -13.14 -7.98 -9.15
C SER A 561 -13.50 -8.89 -7.97
N ILE A 562 -14.73 -8.71 -7.45
CA ILE A 562 -15.29 -9.56 -6.39
C ILE A 562 -16.33 -10.48 -7.03
N GLY A 563 -16.17 -11.80 -6.83
CA GLY A 563 -17.11 -12.80 -7.34
C GLY A 563 -17.23 -12.75 -8.87
N HIS A 564 -18.45 -12.53 -9.38
CA HIS A 564 -18.76 -12.47 -10.81
C HIS A 564 -19.08 -11.04 -11.30
N HIS A 565 -18.84 -10.01 -10.49
CA HIS A 565 -19.10 -8.62 -10.90
C HIS A 565 -18.07 -8.17 -11.94
N GLN A 566 -18.56 -7.62 -13.06
CA GLN A 566 -17.71 -7.04 -14.10
C GLN A 566 -17.22 -5.64 -13.71
N HIS A 567 -16.15 -5.19 -14.37
CA HIS A 567 -15.64 -3.83 -14.18
C HIS A 567 -16.55 -2.78 -14.82
N CYS A 568 -16.55 -1.58 -14.25
CA CYS A 568 -17.28 -0.44 -14.79
C CYS A 568 -16.72 -0.04 -16.17
N GLN A 569 -17.60 0.13 -17.16
CA GLN A 569 -17.23 0.48 -18.54
C GLN A 569 -17.15 2.01 -18.74
N VAL A 570 -16.14 2.49 -19.46
CA VAL A 570 -15.88 3.91 -19.76
C VAL A 570 -17.08 4.64 -20.37
N PHE A 571 -17.62 4.09 -21.46
CA PHE A 571 -18.59 4.79 -22.29
C PHE A 571 -20.04 4.72 -21.77
N ASN A 572 -20.27 4.10 -20.61
CA ASN A 572 -21.59 4.08 -19.99
C ASN A 572 -21.78 5.33 -19.13
N LYS A 573 -22.66 6.25 -19.57
CA LYS A 573 -22.99 7.50 -18.88
C LYS A 573 -23.56 7.31 -17.46
N GLU A 574 -24.09 6.13 -17.12
CA GLU A 574 -24.52 5.81 -15.75
C GLU A 574 -23.36 5.45 -14.82
N HIS A 575 -22.26 4.91 -15.38
CA HIS A 575 -21.05 4.57 -14.64
C HIS A 575 -20.09 5.77 -14.48
N SER A 576 -19.98 6.65 -15.50
CA SER A 576 -19.05 7.79 -15.47
C SER A 576 -19.46 8.94 -14.54
N ARG A 577 -20.72 8.97 -14.07
CA ARG A 577 -21.20 9.96 -13.08
C ARG A 577 -20.62 9.81 -11.67
N TRP A 578 -19.91 8.72 -11.38
CA TRP A 578 -19.42 8.38 -10.04
C TRP A 578 -17.89 8.22 -9.96
N SER A 579 -17.17 8.55 -11.05
CA SER A 579 -15.70 8.45 -11.17
C SER A 579 -14.99 9.78 -10.98
#